data_AF-A0A969PXV3-F1
#
_entry.id   AF-A0A969PXV3-F1
#
_cell.length_a   1.000
_cell.length_b   1.000
_cell.length_c   1.000
_cell.angle_alpha   90.00
_cell.angle_beta   90.00
_cell.angle_gamma   90.00
#
_symmetry.space_group_name_H-M   'P 1'
#
loop_
_entity.id
_entity.type
_entity.pdbx_description
1 polymer ?
#
loop_
_entity_poly.entity_id
_entity_poly.type
_entity_poly.pdbx_seq_one_letter_code
_entity_poly.pdbx_strand_id
1 'polypeptide(L)'
;MLPTSHQNSYQKFLDTLLALREEVELPNFRVTAISEKLQKVQQVFQEEVMLLESDDLPSDLAFRFTSVQTEIHRALRLLGTDMLFCGRQNR
;
A
#
# COMPACT_ATOMS: atom_id res chain seq x y z
N MET A 1 9.37 4.56 20.01
CA MET A 1 8.01 4.73 19.45
C MET A 1 8.14 5.50 18.14
N LEU A 2 7.36 5.16 17.11
CA LEU A 2 7.42 5.88 15.83
C LEU A 2 6.90 7.32 16.02
N PRO A 3 7.43 8.32 15.29
CA PRO A 3 6.90 9.68 15.29
C PRO A 3 5.43 9.70 14.89
N THR A 4 4.68 10.70 15.39
CA THR A 4 3.24 10.84 15.11
C THR A 4 2.95 10.97 13.61
N SER A 5 3.84 11.61 12.84
CA SER A 5 3.75 11.67 11.37
C SER A 5 3.76 10.28 10.74
N HIS A 6 4.67 9.40 11.17
CA HIS A 6 4.71 8.02 10.70
C HIS A 6 3.41 7.30 11.05
N GLN A 7 2.97 7.39 12.31
CA GLN A 7 1.75 6.72 12.76
C GLN A 7 0.54 7.14 11.90
N ASN A 8 0.40 8.44 11.61
CA ASN A 8 -0.69 8.95 10.79
C ASN A 8 -0.62 8.45 9.33
N SER A 9 0.56 8.49 8.70
CA SER A 9 0.75 8.00 7.34
C SER A 9 0.47 6.50 7.23
N TYR A 10 0.94 5.70 8.19
CA TYR A 10 0.68 4.25 8.22
C TYR A 10 -0.78 3.93 8.55
N GLN A 11 -1.46 4.74 9.37
CA GLN A 11 -2.89 4.58 9.61
C GLN A 11 -3.69 4.86 8.34
N LYS A 12 -3.39 5.96 7.63
CA LYS A 12 -4.03 6.28 6.35
C LYS A 12 -3.79 5.18 5.31
N PHE A 13 -2.57 4.64 5.26
CA PHE A 13 -2.25 3.50 4.41
C PHE A 13 -3.06 2.25 4.78
N LEU A 14 -3.13 1.91 6.07
CA LEU A 14 -3.92 0.79 6.57
C LEU A 14 -5.40 0.94 6.22
N ASP A 15 -5.99 2.11 6.42
CA ASP A 15 -7.39 2.39 6.10
C ASP A 15 -7.66 2.17 4.60
N THR A 16 -6.74 2.59 3.72
CA THR A 16 -6.88 2.33 2.27
C THR A 16 -6.72 0.85 1.90
N LEU A 17 -5.85 0.11 2.59
CA LEU A 17 -5.72 -1.35 2.41
C LEU A 17 -6.98 -2.10 2.84
N LEU A 18 -7.57 -1.70 3.97
CA LEU A 18 -8.83 -2.28 4.45
C LEU A 18 -9.96 -2.01 3.45
N ALA A 19 -10.07 -0.79 2.94
CA ALA A 19 -11.07 -0.46 1.92
C ALA A 19 -10.90 -1.28 0.63
N LEU A 20 -9.65 -1.57 0.22
CA LEU A 20 -9.37 -2.46 -0.92
C LEU A 20 -9.79 -3.90 -0.60
N ARG A 21 -9.46 -4.41 0.59
CA ARG A 21 -9.83 -5.76 1.03
C ARG A 21 -11.34 -5.94 1.05
N GLU A 22 -12.07 -4.98 1.61
CA GLU A 22 -13.54 -4.99 1.65
C GLU A 22 -14.14 -5.13 0.25
N GLU A 23 -13.56 -4.45 -0.75
CA GLU A 23 -14.04 -4.53 -2.14
C GLU A 23 -13.85 -5.92 -2.75
N VAL A 24 -12.72 -6.58 -2.45
CA VAL A 24 -12.40 -7.93 -2.94
C VAL A 24 -13.29 -8.98 -2.26
N GLU A 25 -13.69 -8.75 -1.01
CA GLU A 25 -14.58 -9.64 -0.26
C GLU A 25 -16.07 -9.51 -0.66
N LEU A 26 -16.42 -8.53 -1.51
CA LEU A 26 -17.79 -8.39 -2.01
C LEU A 26 -18.17 -9.56 -2.96
N PRO A 27 -19.36 -10.17 -2.80
CA PRO A 27 -19.80 -11.28 -3.66
C PRO A 27 -19.86 -10.97 -5.17
N ASN A 28 -20.03 -9.69 -5.52
CA ASN A 28 -20.13 -9.19 -6.90
C ASN A 28 -19.09 -8.09 -7.16
N PHE A 29 -17.84 -8.30 -6.71
CA PHE A 29 -16.78 -7.33 -6.89
C PHE A 29 -16.59 -6.95 -8.36
N ARG A 30 -16.25 -5.69 -8.61
CA ARG A 30 -15.93 -5.20 -9.95
C ARG A 30 -14.43 -5.03 -10.06
N VAL A 31 -13.82 -5.64 -11.08
CA VAL A 31 -12.37 -5.51 -11.34
C VAL A 31 -11.96 -4.04 -11.48
N THR A 32 -12.82 -3.20 -12.05
CA THR A 32 -12.60 -1.75 -12.15
C THR A 32 -12.54 -1.07 -10.77
N ALA A 33 -13.45 -1.42 -9.85
CA ALA A 33 -13.46 -0.87 -8.49
C ALA A 33 -12.24 -1.33 -7.68
N ILE A 34 -11.84 -2.59 -7.82
CA ILE A 34 -10.59 -3.10 -7.22
C ILE A 34 -9.39 -2.34 -7.79
N SER A 35 -9.34 -2.10 -9.11
CA SER A 35 -8.26 -1.37 -9.75
C SER A 35 -8.15 0.07 -9.25
N GLU A 36 -9.27 0.77 -9.11
CA GLU A 36 -9.31 2.13 -8.56
C GLU A 36 -8.82 2.17 -7.11
N LYS A 37 -9.27 1.22 -6.27
CA LYS A 37 -8.81 1.13 -4.87
C LYS A 37 -7.34 0.75 -4.76
N LEU A 38 -6.85 -0.14 -5.62
CA LEU A 38 -5.43 -0.49 -5.66
C LEU A 38 -4.57 0.73 -6.07
N GLN A 39 -5.01 1.50 -7.07
CA GLN A 39 -4.33 2.72 -7.47
C GLN A 39 -4.27 3.72 -6.30
N LYS A 40 -5.36 3.86 -5.54
CA LYS A 40 -5.39 4.71 -4.35
C LYS A 40 -4.43 4.24 -3.25
N VAL A 41 -4.34 2.93 -3.00
CA VAL A 41 -3.37 2.34 -2.07
C VAL A 41 -1.94 2.64 -2.50
N GLN A 42 -1.63 2.46 -3.79
CA GLN A 42 -0.31 2.76 -4.35
C GLN A 42 0.03 4.25 -4.22
N GLN A 43 -0.93 5.14 -4.49
CA GLN A 43 -0.76 6.58 -4.35
C GLN A 43 -0.45 6.97 -2.90
N VAL A 44 -1.27 6.53 -1.94
CA VAL A 44 -1.02 6.82 -0.51
C VAL A 44 0.34 6.29 -0.06
N PHE A 45 0.73 5.10 -0.49
CA PHE A 45 2.05 4.58 -0.15
C PHE A 45 3.18 5.46 -0.69
N GLN A 46 3.11 5.88 -1.96
CA GLN A 46 4.15 6.71 -2.58
C GLN A 46 4.20 8.13 -2.02
N GLU A 47 3.04 8.74 -1.77
CA GLU A 47 2.95 10.15 -1.36
C GLU A 47 3.09 10.35 0.15
N GLU A 48 2.75 9.35 0.97
CA GLU A 48 2.67 9.54 2.43
C GLU A 48 3.62 8.63 3.21
N VAL A 49 3.90 7.43 2.71
CA VAL A 49 4.71 6.43 3.44
C VAL A 49 6.15 6.44 2.96
N MET A 50 6.41 6.57 1.65
CA MET A 50 7.77 6.61 1.11
C MET A 50 8.51 7.91 1.44
N LEU A 51 7.81 9.01 1.70
CA LEU A 51 8.41 10.30 2.07
C LEU A 51 8.78 10.39 3.56
N LEU A 52 8.48 9.35 4.34
CA LEU A 52 8.86 9.31 5.75
C LEU A 52 10.35 9.01 5.88
N GLU A 53 11.08 9.98 6.41
CA GLU A 53 12.50 9.86 6.67
C GLU A 53 12.79 8.92 7.85
N SER A 54 13.86 8.14 7.73
CA SER A 54 14.34 7.27 8.81
C SER A 54 15.36 7.94 9.73
N ASP A 55 15.74 9.18 9.43
CA ASP A 55 16.87 9.89 10.06
C ASP A 55 16.68 10.12 11.56
N ASP A 56 15.42 10.27 12.01
CA ASP A 56 15.07 10.42 13.42
C ASP A 56 14.86 9.08 14.15
N LEU A 57 15.04 7.95 13.48
CA LEU A 57 14.88 6.62 14.07
C LEU A 57 16.24 6.08 14.56
N PRO A 58 16.27 5.34 15.69
CA PRO A 58 17.45 4.57 16.08
C PRO A 58 17.90 3.67 14.92
N SER A 59 19.21 3.50 14.71
CA SER A 59 19.75 2.81 13.53
C SER A 59 19.15 1.42 13.28
N ASP A 60 18.94 0.62 14.33
CA ASP A 60 18.29 -0.71 14.20
C ASP A 60 16.83 -0.62 13.72
N LEU A 61 16.13 0.44 14.12
CA LEU A 61 14.74 0.70 13.71
C LEU A 61 14.70 1.30 12.30
N ALA A 62 15.66 2.15 11.93
CA ALA A 62 15.80 2.70 10.59
C ALA A 62 16.00 1.58 9.54
N PHE A 63 16.90 0.62 9.78
CA PHE A 63 17.10 -0.51 8.87
C PHE A 63 15.83 -1.35 8.69
N ARG A 64 15.15 -1.66 9.80
CA ARG A 64 13.88 -2.41 9.77
C ARG A 64 12.80 -1.64 9.03
N PHE A 65 12.72 -0.33 9.26
CA PHE A 65 11.76 0.55 8.62
C PHE A 65 11.91 0.57 7.09
N THR A 66 13.13 0.83 6.61
CA THR A 66 13.44 0.84 5.17
C THR A 66 13.22 -0.53 4.53
N SER A 67 13.58 -1.62 5.23
CA SER A 67 13.30 -2.98 4.77
C SER A 67 11.81 -3.22 4.59
N VAL A 68 10.98 -2.79 5.54
CA VAL A 68 9.52 -2.95 5.48
C VAL A 68 8.93 -2.13 4.35
N GLN A 69 9.33 -0.86 4.18
CA GLN A 69 8.88 -0.04 3.06
C GLN A 69 9.23 -0.68 1.71
N THR A 70 10.45 -1.23 1.59
CA THR A 70 10.90 -1.89 0.35
C THR A 70 10.04 -3.12 0.03
N GLU A 71 9.72 -3.93 1.03
CA GLU A 71 8.90 -5.12 0.82
C GLU A 71 7.45 -4.77 0.48
N ILE A 72 6.88 -3.75 1.13
CA ILE A 72 5.54 -3.24 0.78
C ILE A 72 5.52 -2.73 -0.65
N HIS A 73 6.52 -1.92 -1.04
CA HIS A 73 6.62 -1.41 -2.40
C HIS A 73 6.69 -2.54 -3.44
N ARG A 74 7.48 -3.58 -3.15
CA ARG A 74 7.57 -4.78 -3.99
C ARG A 74 6.23 -5.48 -4.10
N ALA A 75 5.54 -5.72 -2.98
CA ALA A 75 4.25 -6.38 -2.96
C ALA A 75 3.18 -5.60 -3.75
N LEU A 76 3.12 -4.28 -3.60
CA LEU A 76 2.21 -3.42 -4.35
C LEU A 76 2.48 -3.43 -5.86
N ARG A 77 3.74 -3.54 -6.27
CA ARG A 77 4.13 -3.65 -7.68
C ARG A 77 3.72 -4.99 -8.30
N LEU A 78 3.90 -6.09 -7.56
CA LEU A 78 3.45 -7.41 -7.96
C LEU A 78 1.93 -7.44 -8.10
N LEU A 79 1.21 -6.93 -7.10
CA LEU A 79 -0.25 -6.85 -7.13
C LEU A 79 -0.77 -5.99 -8.30
N GLY A 80 -0.10 -4.87 -8.60
CA GLY A 80 -0.41 -4.06 -9.78
C GLY A 80 -0.21 -4.83 -11.09
N THR A 81 0.83 -5.66 -11.17
CA THR A 81 1.07 -6.53 -12.32
C THR A 81 -0.03 -7.58 -12.46
N ASP A 82 -0.40 -8.25 -11.36
CA ASP A 82 -1.46 -9.26 -11.35
C ASP A 82 -2.81 -8.68 -11.80
N MET A 83 -3.13 -7.46 -11.34
CA MET A 83 -4.34 -6.76 -11.78
C MET A 83 -4.38 -6.45 -13.27
N LEU A 84 -3.23 -6.11 -13.89
CA LEU A 84 -3.15 -5.91 -15.34
C LEU A 84 -3.44 -7.21 -16.11
N PHE A 85 -3.05 -8.37 -15.57
CA PHE A 85 -3.35 -9.66 -16.17
C PHE A 85 -4.82 -10.05 -15.98
N CYS A 86 -5.40 -9.85 -14.79
CA CYS A 86 -6.84 -10.06 -14.56
C CYS A 86 -7.71 -9.22 -15.51
N GLY A 87 -7.33 -7.97 -15.78
CA GLY A 87 -8.06 -7.10 -16.72
C GLY A 87 -7.98 -7.54 -18.19
N ARG A 88 -6.96 -8.32 -18.58
CA ARG A 88 -6.80 -8.82 -19.96
C ARG A 88 -7.56 -10.11 -20.25
N GLN A 89 -7.89 -10.91 -19.24
CA GLN A 89 -8.57 -12.19 -19.42
C GLN A 89 -10.09 -12.07 -19.57
N ASN A 90 -10.65 -10.87 -19.30
CA ASN A 90 -12.08 -10.52 -19.42
C ASN A 90 -12.41 -9.70 -20.69
N ARG A 91 -11.58 -9.77 -21.74
CA ARG A 91 -11.87 -9.17 -23.06
C ARG A 91 -12.17 -10.23 -24.11
#